data_AF-A0AAW6EJD9-F1
#
_entry.id   AF-A0AAW6EJD9-F1
#
_cell.length_a   1.000
_cell.length_b   1.000
_cell.length_c   1.000
_cell.angle_alpha   90.00
_cell.angle_beta   90.00
_cell.angle_gamma   90.00
#
_symmetry.space_group_name_H-M   'P 1'
#
loop_
_entity.id
_entity.type
_entity.pdbx_description
1 polymer ?
#
loop_
_entity_poly.entity_id
_entity_poly.type
_entity_poly.pdbx_seq_one_letter_code
_entity_poly.pdbx_strand_id
1 'polypeptide(L)'
;MAKAIDISLEVTQVATAYTGRDVRQAIVDALNATQNAINEMNMPAGSQTLIVPSETTLATTTLNLPFTPTQNTQIICSLREVSAPKVRRLCVETFFTSNNLIVALTNAESASATVPQGEYIIDWIVTKP
;
A
#
# COMPACT_ATOMS: atom_id res chain seq x y z
N MET A 1 -5.74 -12.92 10.03
CA MET A 1 -6.14 -11.52 9.80
C MET A 1 -6.94 -11.07 11.01
N ALA A 2 -6.61 -9.91 11.60
CA ALA A 2 -7.46 -9.33 12.64
C ALA A 2 -8.83 -9.01 12.02
N LYS A 3 -9.91 -9.27 12.75
CA LYS A 3 -11.27 -8.92 12.31
C LYS A 3 -11.35 -7.40 12.21
N ALA A 4 -11.73 -6.88 11.04
CA ALA A 4 -11.95 -5.46 10.87
C ALA A 4 -13.01 -4.98 11.87
N ILE A 5 -12.70 -3.90 12.59
CA ILE A 5 -13.64 -3.23 13.48
C ILE A 5 -14.54 -2.37 12.59
N ASP A 6 -15.84 -2.63 12.63
CA ASP A 6 -16.88 -1.90 11.89
C ASP A 6 -17.89 -1.36 12.90
N ILE A 7 -17.98 -0.04 13.00
CA ILE A 7 -18.90 0.69 13.89
C ILE A 7 -20.06 1.36 13.14
N SER A 8 -20.33 0.94 11.90
CA SER A 8 -21.38 1.53 11.05
C SER A 8 -22.79 1.39 11.65
N LEU A 9 -23.00 0.34 12.44
CA LEU A 9 -24.27 0.12 13.13
C LEU A 9 -24.48 1.16 14.23
N GLU A 10 -23.44 1.46 15.01
CA GLU A 10 -23.43 2.44 16.10
C GLU A 10 -23.66 3.86 15.56
N VAL A 11 -23.06 4.21 14.43
CA VAL A 11 -23.33 5.47 13.70
C VAL A 11 -24.83 5.61 13.40
N THR A 12 -25.44 4.55 12.87
CA THR A 12 -26.86 4.53 12.48
C THR A 12 -27.78 4.63 13.70
N GLN A 13 -27.44 3.97 14.80
CA GLN A 13 -28.21 4.03 16.04
C GLN A 13 -28.20 5.44 16.64
N VAL A 14 -27.06 6.12 16.70
CA VAL A 14 -26.99 7.50 17.20
C VAL A 14 -27.73 8.47 16.28
N ALA A 15 -27.62 8.30 14.96
CA ALA A 15 -28.32 9.12 13.97
C ALA A 15 -29.86 9.06 14.11
N THR A 16 -30.40 8.07 14.81
CA THR A 16 -31.85 7.86 14.98
C THR A 16 -32.34 7.99 16.43
N ALA A 17 -31.46 7.88 17.43
CA ALA A 17 -31.85 7.88 18.85
C ALA A 17 -32.14 9.26 19.46
N TYR A 18 -31.60 10.36 18.91
CA TYR A 18 -31.69 11.69 19.52
C TYR A 18 -32.57 12.65 18.70
N THR A 19 -33.42 13.41 19.37
CA THR A 19 -34.30 14.43 18.74
C THR A 19 -33.58 15.75 18.47
N GLY A 20 -32.55 16.10 19.25
CA GLY A 20 -31.73 17.32 19.09
C GLY A 20 -30.74 17.23 17.91
N ARG A 21 -30.85 18.14 16.94
CA ARG A 21 -30.09 18.08 15.68
C ARG A 21 -28.58 18.23 15.86
N ASP A 22 -28.15 19.19 16.66
CA ASP A 22 -26.73 19.61 16.67
C ASP A 22 -25.86 18.61 17.45
N VAL A 23 -26.31 18.16 18.62
CA VAL A 23 -25.60 17.15 19.42
C VAL A 23 -25.55 15.81 18.68
N ARG A 24 -26.65 15.42 18.02
CA ARG A 24 -26.70 14.21 17.21
C ARG A 24 -25.72 14.26 16.05
N GLN A 25 -25.70 15.37 15.31
CA GLN A 25 -24.78 15.53 14.18
C GLN A 25 -23.33 15.50 14.65
N ALA A 26 -23.00 16.19 15.75
CA ALA A 26 -21.65 16.18 16.31
C ALA A 26 -21.17 14.76 16.69
N ILE A 27 -22.05 13.91 17.25
CA ILE A 27 -21.68 12.52 17.59
C ILE A 27 -21.55 11.68 16.32
N VAL A 28 -22.44 11.82 15.34
CA VAL A 28 -22.34 11.12 14.05
C VAL A 28 -21.04 11.49 13.33
N ASP A 29 -20.68 12.77 13.31
CA ASP A 29 -19.44 13.24 12.69
C ASP A 29 -18.20 12.66 13.40
N ALA A 30 -18.21 12.61 14.74
CA ALA A 30 -17.14 11.99 15.52
C ALA A 30 -17.01 10.49 15.26
N LEU A 31 -18.13 9.77 15.16
CA LEU A 31 -18.14 8.33 14.86
C LEU A 31 -17.66 8.05 13.42
N ASN A 32 -18.07 8.86 12.44
CA ASN A 32 -17.59 8.76 11.07
C ASN A 32 -16.07 9.03 10.98
N ALA A 33 -15.58 10.06 11.67
CA ALA A 33 -14.14 10.34 11.76
C ALA A 33 -13.39 9.15 12.40
N THR A 34 -13.98 8.51 13.41
CA THR A 34 -13.42 7.31 14.06
C THR A 34 -13.39 6.13 13.09
N GLN A 35 -14.46 5.87 12.36
CA GLN A 35 -14.49 4.80 11.36
C GLN A 35 -13.45 5.03 10.25
N ASN A 36 -13.27 6.28 9.82
CA ASN A 36 -12.24 6.64 8.84
C ASN A 36 -10.82 6.37 9.40
N ALA A 37 -10.54 6.78 10.64
CA ALA A 37 -9.27 6.49 11.29
C ALA A 37 -9.02 4.98 11.44
N ILE A 38 -10.06 4.19 11.77
CA ILE A 38 -9.98 2.72 11.80
C ILE A 38 -9.64 2.15 10.42
N ASN A 39 -10.24 2.68 9.36
CA ASN A 39 -9.97 2.25 7.99
C ASN A 39 -8.53 2.58 7.56
N GLU A 40 -8.03 3.76 7.91
CA GLU A 40 -6.64 4.17 7.67
C GLU A 40 -5.65 3.26 8.41
N MET A 41 -5.94 2.88 9.66
CA MET A 41 -5.12 1.91 10.41
C MET A 41 -5.17 0.49 9.83
N ASN A 42 -6.24 0.13 9.11
CA ASN A 42 -6.44 -1.20 8.53
C ASN A 42 -6.06 -1.28 7.03
N MET A 43 -5.34 -0.29 6.51
CA MET A 43 -4.85 -0.32 5.13
C MET A 43 -4.04 -1.59 4.86
N PRO A 44 -4.34 -2.36 3.79
CA PRO A 44 -3.57 -3.54 3.45
C PRO A 44 -2.11 -3.17 3.21
N ALA A 45 -1.21 -3.83 3.94
CA ALA A 45 0.23 -3.63 3.82
C ALA A 45 0.96 -4.98 3.85
N GLY A 46 2.14 -5.00 3.26
CA GLY A 46 2.98 -6.19 3.23
C GLY A 46 4.34 -5.94 2.60
N SER A 47 5.08 -7.02 2.37
CA SER A 47 6.41 -6.99 1.77
C SER A 47 6.50 -8.04 0.66
N GLN A 48 7.22 -7.71 -0.41
CA GLN A 48 7.51 -8.60 -1.52
C GLN A 48 9.04 -8.72 -1.68
N THR A 49 9.56 -9.93 -1.62
CA THR A 49 10.96 -10.20 -1.95
C THR A 49 11.15 -10.24 -3.46
N LEU A 50 12.20 -9.58 -3.94
CA LEU A 50 12.70 -9.58 -5.31
C LEU A 50 14.16 -10.07 -5.30
N ILE A 51 14.40 -11.23 -5.91
CA ILE A 51 15.74 -11.78 -6.09
C ILE A 51 16.24 -11.41 -7.48
N VAL A 52 17.34 -10.68 -7.53
CA VAL A 52 18.06 -10.37 -8.78
C VAL A 52 19.21 -11.36 -8.91
N PRO A 53 19.10 -12.42 -9.74
CA PRO A 53 20.07 -13.51 -9.78
C PRO A 53 21.39 -13.11 -10.45
N SER A 54 21.36 -12.13 -11.33
CA SER A 54 22.51 -11.54 -12.03
C SER A 54 22.19 -10.10 -12.38
N GLU A 55 23.22 -9.27 -12.60
CA GLU A 55 23.01 -7.86 -12.95
C GLU A 55 22.14 -7.70 -14.20
N THR A 56 21.17 -6.78 -14.14
CA THR A 56 20.19 -6.54 -15.22
C THR A 56 19.83 -5.07 -15.28
N THR A 57 19.42 -4.55 -16.44
CA THR A 57 18.93 -3.17 -16.56
C THR A 57 17.55 -2.96 -15.93
N LEU A 58 16.78 -4.05 -15.81
CA LEU A 58 15.42 -4.05 -15.26
C LEU A 58 15.17 -5.35 -14.51
N ALA A 59 14.72 -5.25 -13.27
CA ALA A 59 14.23 -6.38 -12.49
C ALA A 59 12.76 -6.14 -12.13
N THR A 60 11.90 -7.13 -12.35
CA THR A 60 10.46 -7.00 -12.11
C THR A 60 9.92 -8.12 -11.23
N THR A 61 8.85 -7.81 -10.49
CA THR A 61 8.05 -8.81 -9.78
C THR A 61 6.60 -8.35 -9.67
N THR A 62 5.67 -9.30 -9.59
CA THR A 62 4.27 -9.03 -9.29
C THR A 62 4.09 -8.92 -7.78
N LEU A 63 3.37 -7.89 -7.32
CA LEU A 63 3.04 -7.75 -5.91
C LEU A 63 1.98 -8.77 -5.50
N ASN A 64 2.26 -9.50 -4.42
CA ASN A 64 1.32 -10.43 -3.82
C ASN A 64 0.34 -9.70 -2.89
N LEU A 65 -0.72 -9.14 -3.48
CA LEU A 65 -1.78 -8.43 -2.76
C LEU A 65 -2.86 -9.41 -2.26
N PRO A 66 -3.52 -9.16 -1.12
CA PRO A 66 -4.58 -10.01 -0.59
C PRO A 66 -5.93 -9.89 -1.34
N PHE A 67 -5.95 -9.19 -2.47
CA PHE A 67 -7.09 -8.96 -3.34
C PHE A 67 -6.61 -8.76 -4.79
N THR A 68 -7.52 -8.83 -5.76
CA THR A 68 -7.21 -8.56 -7.16
C THR A 68 -7.20 -7.05 -7.42
N PRO A 69 -6.05 -6.45 -7.78
CA PRO A 69 -5.99 -5.01 -8.03
C PRO A 69 -6.78 -4.61 -9.29
N THR A 70 -7.27 -3.36 -9.29
CA THR A 70 -7.96 -2.73 -10.41
C THR A 70 -7.17 -1.54 -10.93
N GLN A 71 -7.63 -0.93 -12.04
CA GLN A 71 -7.05 0.31 -12.57
C GLN A 71 -7.10 1.49 -11.58
N ASN A 72 -7.98 1.43 -10.57
CA ASN A 72 -8.14 2.49 -9.56
C ASN A 72 -7.39 2.21 -8.25
N THR A 73 -6.70 1.07 -8.15
CA THR A 73 -5.93 0.72 -6.96
C THR A 73 -4.76 1.70 -6.81
N GLN A 74 -4.66 2.34 -5.65
CA GLN A 74 -3.56 3.23 -5.28
C GLN A 74 -2.65 2.54 -4.27
N ILE A 75 -1.34 2.62 -4.52
CA ILE A 75 -0.32 1.97 -3.72
C ILE A 75 0.85 2.93 -3.48
N ILE A 76 1.51 2.76 -2.35
CA ILE A 76 2.81 3.34 -2.07
C ILE A 76 3.78 2.18 -1.86
N CYS A 77 4.93 2.24 -2.52
CA CYS A 77 6.00 1.24 -2.38
C CYS A 77 7.28 1.90 -1.86
N SER A 78 8.04 1.18 -1.05
CA SER A 78 9.39 1.56 -0.63
C SER A 78 10.36 0.40 -0.85
N LEU A 79 11.64 0.75 -1.06
CA LEU A 79 12.72 -0.21 -1.30
C LEU A 79 13.56 -0.41 -0.04
N ARG A 80 13.85 -1.65 0.31
CA ARG A 80 14.90 -2.04 1.24
C ARG A 80 15.90 -2.97 0.53
N GLU A 81 17.17 -2.60 0.54
CA GLU A 81 18.25 -3.52 0.16
C GLU A 81 18.61 -4.36 1.39
N VAL A 82 18.62 -5.69 1.26
CA VAL A 82 18.90 -6.60 2.41
C VAL A 82 20.41 -6.69 2.69
N SER A 83 21.24 -6.34 1.69
CA SER A 83 22.69 -6.34 1.80
C SER A 83 23.24 -5.03 2.37
N ALA A 84 24.57 -4.96 2.58
CA ALA A 84 25.22 -3.75 3.08
C ALA A 84 24.86 -2.54 2.19
N PRO A 85 24.48 -1.39 2.79
CA PRO A 85 24.10 -0.20 2.03
C PRO A 85 25.21 0.22 1.08
N LYS A 86 24.89 0.37 -0.21
CA LYS A 86 25.80 0.89 -1.23
C LYS A 86 25.26 2.22 -1.74
N VAL A 87 26.16 3.16 -1.99
CA VAL A 87 25.79 4.46 -2.60
C VAL A 87 25.31 4.18 -4.02
N ARG A 88 23.99 4.15 -4.21
CA ARG A 88 23.31 3.79 -5.46
C ARG A 88 22.03 4.60 -5.60
N ARG A 89 21.63 4.91 -6.83
CA ARG A 89 20.34 5.58 -7.11
C ARG A 89 19.35 4.57 -7.67
N LEU A 90 18.85 3.68 -6.83
CA LEU A 90 17.82 2.73 -7.25
C LEU A 90 16.44 3.39 -7.28
N CYS A 91 15.67 3.12 -8.34
CA CYS A 91 14.31 3.60 -8.52
C CYS A 91 13.33 2.43 -8.49
N VAL A 92 12.20 2.63 -7.80
CA VAL A 92 11.07 1.71 -7.78
C VAL A 92 9.93 2.34 -8.57
N GLU A 93 9.46 1.62 -9.57
CA GLU A 93 8.34 2.02 -10.42
C GLU A 93 7.23 0.99 -10.31
N THR A 94 5.98 1.44 -10.29
CA THR A 94 4.80 0.56 -10.23
C THR A 94 3.97 0.74 -11.49
N PHE A 95 3.55 -0.36 -12.12
CA PHE A 95 2.65 -0.31 -13.27
C PHE A 95 1.62 -1.44 -13.21
N PHE A 96 0.46 -1.17 -13.79
CA PHE A 96 -0.67 -2.08 -13.82
C PHE A 96 -0.73 -2.81 -15.17
N THR A 97 -0.71 -4.15 -15.16
CA THR A 97 -0.85 -4.97 -16.38
C THR A 97 -1.73 -6.17 -16.10
N SER A 98 -2.71 -6.45 -16.97
CA SER A 98 -3.50 -7.70 -16.94
C SER A 98 -4.00 -8.12 -15.54
N ASN A 99 -4.58 -7.18 -14.77
CA ASN A 99 -5.07 -7.36 -13.39
C ASN A 99 -3.98 -7.63 -12.33
N ASN A 100 -2.73 -7.31 -12.63
CA ASN A 100 -1.61 -7.40 -11.71
C ASN A 100 -0.98 -6.04 -11.53
N LEU A 101 -0.52 -5.79 -10.31
CA LEU A 101 0.34 -4.66 -10.02
C LEU A 101 1.79 -5.16 -10.01
N ILE A 102 2.61 -4.62 -10.91
CA ILE A 102 4.01 -5.00 -11.08
C ILE A 102 4.88 -3.89 -10.51
N VAL A 103 5.95 -4.30 -9.82
CA VAL A 103 7.04 -3.42 -9.41
C VAL A 103 8.23 -3.69 -10.32
N ALA A 104 8.81 -2.61 -10.84
CA ALA A 104 10.13 -2.59 -11.46
C ALA A 104 11.15 -1.92 -10.55
N LEU A 105 12.34 -2.49 -10.54
CA LEU A 105 13.54 -1.91 -9.98
C LEU A 105 14.48 -1.55 -11.13
N THR A 106 14.97 -0.32 -11.14
CA THR A 106 15.96 0.20 -12.09
C THR A 106 17.07 0.94 -11.37
N ASN A 107 18.22 1.12 -12.02
CA ASN A 107 19.31 1.95 -11.51
C ASN A 107 19.35 3.27 -12.29
N ALA A 108 19.09 4.38 -11.60
CA ALA A 108 19.04 5.73 -12.15
C ALA A 108 20.37 6.50 -12.05
N GLU A 109 21.49 5.80 -11.85
CA GLU A 109 22.83 6.40 -11.94
C GLU A 109 23.16 6.84 -13.37
N SER A 110 22.73 6.08 -14.38
CA SER A 110 22.90 6.41 -15.80
C SER A 110 21.94 5.59 -16.67
N ALA A 111 21.84 5.92 -17.98
CA ALA A 111 20.98 5.20 -18.92
C ALA A 111 21.38 3.72 -19.15
N SER A 112 22.62 3.35 -18.83
CA SER A 112 23.14 1.98 -18.96
C SER A 112 23.43 1.32 -17.62
N ALA A 113 23.04 1.95 -16.51
CA ALA A 113 23.27 1.40 -15.19
C ALA A 113 22.41 0.16 -14.97
N THR A 114 23.00 -0.85 -14.34
CA THR A 114 22.32 -2.11 -14.00
C THR A 114 21.90 -2.11 -12.55
N VAL A 115 20.78 -2.78 -12.28
CA VAL A 115 20.42 -3.29 -10.96
C VAL A 115 21.37 -4.45 -10.63
N PRO A 116 22.13 -4.36 -9.55
CA PRO A 116 23.10 -5.40 -9.21
C PRO A 116 22.45 -6.68 -8.72
N GLN A 117 23.21 -7.78 -8.77
CA GLN A 117 22.80 -9.03 -8.13
C GLN A 117 22.57 -8.81 -6.62
N GLY A 118 21.46 -9.34 -6.11
CA GLY A 118 21.13 -9.23 -4.70
C GLY A 118 19.67 -9.52 -4.38
N GLU A 119 19.37 -9.44 -3.08
CA GLU A 119 18.02 -9.51 -2.56
C GLU A 119 17.52 -8.10 -2.19
N TYR A 120 16.33 -7.79 -2.69
CA TYR A 120 15.62 -6.55 -2.45
C TYR A 120 14.25 -6.86 -1.85
N ILE A 121 13.80 -6.04 -0.91
CA ILE A 121 12.45 -6.11 -0.36
C ILE A 121 11.70 -4.86 -0.79
N ILE A 122 10.53 -5.06 -1.36
CA ILE A 122 9.57 -4.00 -1.65
C ILE A 122 8.51 -4.03 -0.57
N ASP A 123 8.50 -3.04 0.32
CA ASP A 123 7.36 -2.86 1.22
C ASP A 123 6.30 -2.07 0.49
N TRP A 124 5.04 -2.41 0.76
CA TRP A 124 3.91 -1.78 0.12
C TRP A 124 2.77 -1.53 1.09
N ILE A 125 2.04 -0.45 0.84
CA ILE A 125 0.78 -0.12 1.49
C ILE A 125 -0.23 0.33 0.45
N VAL A 126 -1.42 -0.25 0.50
CA VAL A 126 -2.52 0.08 -0.40
C VAL A 126 -3.33 1.21 0.23
N THR A 127 -3.33 2.38 -0.42
CA THR A 127 -4.08 3.56 0.04
C THR A 127 -5.51 3.59 -0.49
N LYS A 128 -5.77 2.85 -1.56
CA LYS A 128 -7.10 2.62 -2.11
C LYS A 128 -7.11 1.26 -2.81
N PRO A 129 -7.76 0.21 -2.27
CA PRO A 129 -7.80 -1.10 -2.91
C PRO A 129 -8.56 -1.08 -4.24
#